data_AF-A0AAV2MZR6-F1
#
_entry.id   AF-A0AAV2MZR6-F1
#
_cell.length_a   1.000
_cell.length_b   1.000
_cell.length_c   1.000
_cell.angle_alpha   90.00
_cell.angle_beta   90.00
_cell.angle_gamma   90.00
#
_symmetry.space_group_name_H-M   'P 1'
#
loop_
_entity.id
_entity.type
_entity.pdbx_description
1 polymer ?
#
loop_
_entity_poly.entity_id
_entity_poly.type
_entity_poly.pdbx_seq_one_letter_code
_entity_poly.pdbx_strand_id
1 'polypeptide(L)'
;MFDDKCLELNVPATQKAVMKEIIGAAKTSAKGRRYTEEWIMLCMLMNIRSPGYYEFLRRNNVLPLPCTRTIRGYFSLINMKCDFDNQFAELLKEKFTSKKRMQRHGILLLDEINLRKSVAVCSKNLTYSGLTDFGDDDPRATDINDQATHGLVMMFQPLADIYTQTIGVFASKNPVKGEELAKLVIKGITYLEICGATIHGVVADGATTNAKMWKILNVSGSMENTKTWFTHPLDDERKIFVFSDIPHVIKNIRNRLHNKKQLRKFVRSRQSSRR
;
A
#
# COMPACT_ATOMS: atom_id res chain seq x y z
N MET A 1 32.43 -12.32 28.79
CA MET A 1 33.51 -12.70 27.84
C MET A 1 33.09 -12.57 26.38
N PHE A 2 32.01 -13.22 25.91
CA PHE A 2 31.57 -13.07 24.50
C PHE A 2 31.13 -11.64 24.17
N ASP A 3 30.24 -11.06 24.98
CA ASP A 3 29.72 -9.71 24.75
C ASP A 3 30.82 -8.64 24.88
N ASP A 4 31.72 -8.77 25.85
CA ASP A 4 32.87 -7.86 26.04
C ASP A 4 33.80 -7.87 24.82
N LYS A 5 34.11 -9.05 24.29
CA LYS A 5 34.96 -9.19 23.10
C LYS A 5 34.28 -8.66 21.84
N CYS A 6 32.96 -8.81 21.73
CA CYS A 6 32.18 -8.21 20.66
C CYS A 6 32.06 -6.68 20.78
N LEU A 7 32.19 -6.11 22.00
CA LEU A 7 32.25 -4.66 22.23
C LEU A 7 33.64 -4.12 21.86
N GLU A 8 34.72 -4.78 22.31
CA GLU A 8 36.10 -4.42 21.95
C GLU A 8 36.32 -4.39 20.43
N LEU A 9 35.80 -5.39 19.72
CA LEU A 9 35.92 -5.51 18.26
C LEU A 9 34.88 -4.69 17.48
N ASN A 10 34.03 -3.94 18.18
CA ASN A 10 32.97 -3.10 17.59
C ASN A 10 32.08 -3.86 16.58
N VAL A 11 31.73 -5.11 16.89
CA VAL A 11 30.95 -5.98 16.01
C VAL A 11 29.54 -5.41 15.85
N PRO A 12 28.97 -5.33 14.63
CA PRO A 12 27.60 -4.90 14.42
C PRO A 12 26.57 -5.73 15.20
N ALA A 13 25.51 -5.08 15.71
CA ALA A 13 24.48 -5.73 16.53
C ALA A 13 23.87 -6.97 15.84
N THR A 14 23.59 -6.87 14.53
CA THR A 14 23.04 -7.99 13.74
C THR A 14 23.99 -9.18 13.70
N GLN A 15 25.30 -8.94 13.56
CA GLN A 15 26.29 -10.02 13.58
C GLN A 15 26.40 -10.65 14.97
N LYS A 16 26.34 -9.85 16.04
CA LYS A 16 26.27 -10.38 17.41
C LYS A 16 25.06 -11.28 17.60
N ALA A 17 23.88 -10.88 17.11
CA ALA A 17 22.65 -11.68 17.18
C ALA A 17 22.81 -13.03 16.43
N VAL A 18 23.32 -13.00 15.20
CA VAL A 18 23.62 -14.22 14.42
C VAL A 18 24.54 -15.16 15.20
N MET A 19 25.63 -14.64 15.76
CA MET A 19 26.60 -15.44 16.50
C MET A 19 25.99 -16.05 17.77
N LYS A 20 25.19 -15.28 18.52
CA LYS A 20 24.45 -15.78 19.69
C LYS A 20 23.51 -16.92 19.32
N GLU A 21 22.78 -16.78 18.22
CA GLU A 21 21.86 -17.81 17.73
C GLU A 21 22.62 -19.06 17.26
N ILE A 22 23.78 -18.92 16.59
CA ILE A 22 24.64 -20.06 16.22
C ILE A 22 25.12 -20.81 17.46
N ILE A 23 25.64 -20.09 18.46
CA ILE A 23 26.13 -20.70 19.70
C ILE A 23 24.99 -21.37 20.48
N GLY A 24 23.82 -20.73 20.55
CA GLY A 24 22.62 -21.29 21.18
C GLY A 24 22.14 -22.56 20.49
N ALA A 25 22.07 -22.52 19.16
CA ALA A 25 21.65 -23.63 18.31
C ALA A 25 22.62 -24.82 18.31
N ALA A 26 23.89 -24.61 18.67
CA ALA A 26 24.88 -25.68 18.84
C ALA A 26 24.69 -26.46 20.15
N LYS A 27 24.16 -25.80 21.20
CA LYS A 27 23.90 -26.43 22.51
C LYS A 27 22.63 -27.28 22.55
N THR A 28 21.75 -27.14 21.55
CA THR A 28 20.44 -27.80 21.51
C THR A 28 20.24 -28.60 20.23
N SER A 29 19.47 -29.68 20.32
CA SER A 29 19.07 -30.45 19.15
C SER A 29 18.21 -29.60 18.21
N ALA A 30 18.22 -29.91 16.92
CA ALA A 30 17.52 -29.13 15.89
C ALA A 30 16.01 -28.93 16.17
N LYS A 31 15.37 -29.89 16.85
CA LYS A 31 13.93 -29.84 17.21
C LYS A 31 13.65 -29.07 18.51
N GLY A 32 14.67 -28.82 19.34
CA GLY A 32 14.54 -28.14 20.63
C GLY A 32 14.97 -26.67 20.60
N ARG A 33 15.34 -26.14 19.43
CA ARG A 33 15.81 -24.75 19.29
C ARG A 33 14.68 -23.77 19.58
N ARG A 34 14.96 -22.80 20.46
CA ARG A 34 14.13 -21.63 20.72
C ARG A 34 14.83 -20.41 20.12
N TYR A 35 14.07 -19.58 19.43
CA TYR A 35 14.58 -18.40 18.74
C TYR A 35 14.09 -17.14 19.44
N THR A 36 14.92 -16.11 19.44
CA THR A 36 14.53 -14.78 19.90
C THR A 36 13.57 -14.10 18.91
N GLU A 37 12.76 -13.15 19.39
CA GLU A 37 11.81 -12.41 18.53
C GLU A 37 12.54 -11.61 17.43
N GLU A 38 13.66 -10.98 17.79
CA GLU A 38 14.53 -10.26 16.84
C GLU A 38 15.03 -11.20 15.73
N TRP A 39 15.45 -12.42 16.09
CA TRP A 39 15.90 -13.41 15.11
C TRP A 39 14.76 -13.88 14.20
N ILE A 40 13.58 -14.12 14.77
CA ILE A 40 12.39 -14.48 13.98
C ILE A 40 12.05 -13.36 13.00
N MET A 41 12.06 -12.10 13.44
CA MET A 41 11.79 -10.96 12.56
C MET A 41 12.80 -10.89 11.41
N LEU A 42 14.09 -11.06 11.69
CA LEU A 42 15.13 -11.12 10.66
C LEU A 42 14.89 -12.29 9.69
N CYS A 43 14.52 -13.47 10.21
CA CYS A 43 14.21 -14.64 9.40
C CYS A 43 12.98 -14.43 8.51
N MET A 44 11.94 -13.75 9.00
CA MET A 44 10.78 -13.36 8.20
C MET A 44 11.18 -12.41 7.07
N LEU A 45 12.02 -11.40 7.34
CA LEU A 45 12.53 -10.47 6.33
C LEU A 45 13.37 -11.19 5.26
N MET A 46 14.26 -12.09 5.66
CA MET A 46 15.02 -12.92 4.73
C MET A 46 14.10 -13.77 3.85
N ASN A 47 13.08 -14.39 4.44
CA ASN A 47 12.12 -15.21 3.71
C ASN A 47 11.23 -14.38 2.77
N ILE A 48 10.85 -13.14 3.13
CA ILE A 48 10.15 -12.21 2.22
C ILE A 48 11.03 -11.88 1.02
N ARG A 49 12.31 -11.59 1.26
CA ARG A 49 13.25 -11.17 0.21
C ARG A 49 13.59 -12.30 -0.75
N SER A 50 13.81 -13.51 -0.25
CA SER A 50 14.07 -14.69 -1.07
C SER A 50 13.77 -15.99 -0.31
N PRO A 51 12.59 -16.61 -0.51
CA PRO A 51 12.28 -17.90 0.11
C PRO A 51 13.23 -19.02 -0.33
N GLY A 52 13.68 -18.98 -1.59
CA GLY A 52 14.62 -19.96 -2.13
C GLY A 52 16.00 -19.88 -1.49
N TYR A 53 16.52 -18.66 -1.31
CA TYR A 53 17.80 -18.47 -0.63
C TYR A 53 17.71 -18.76 0.86
N TYR A 54 16.59 -18.39 1.50
CA TYR A 54 16.30 -18.76 2.88
C TYR A 54 16.35 -20.28 3.10
N GLU A 55 15.68 -21.04 2.22
CA GLU A 55 15.69 -22.51 2.31
C GLU A 55 17.07 -23.10 1.96
N PHE A 56 17.82 -22.49 1.04
CA PHE A 56 19.21 -22.87 0.76
C PHE A 56 20.10 -22.73 2.00
N LEU A 57 20.07 -21.57 2.69
CA LEU A 57 20.84 -21.34 3.91
C LEU A 57 20.47 -22.33 5.00
N ARG A 58 19.17 -22.62 5.14
CA ARG A 58 18.66 -23.56 6.13
C ARG A 58 19.10 -25.00 5.85
N ARG A 59 18.92 -25.49 4.61
CA ARG A 59 19.24 -26.88 4.23
C ARG A 59 20.73 -27.18 4.32
N ASN A 60 21.56 -26.21 3.98
CA ASN A 60 23.01 -26.34 4.06
C ASN A 60 23.58 -26.02 5.45
N ASN A 61 22.71 -25.83 6.47
CA ASN A 61 23.10 -25.49 7.84
C ASN A 61 24.04 -24.27 7.95
N VAL A 62 23.93 -23.31 7.02
CA VAL A 62 24.75 -22.09 7.03
C VAL A 62 24.37 -21.23 8.23
N LEU A 63 23.06 -21.15 8.53
CA LEU A 63 22.51 -20.42 9.67
C LEU A 63 21.46 -21.28 10.39
N PRO A 64 21.29 -21.09 11.71
CA PRO A 64 20.25 -21.76 12.50
C PRO A 64 18.89 -21.11 12.23
N LEU A 65 18.32 -21.41 11.06
CA LEU A 65 17.06 -20.82 10.61
C LEU A 65 15.85 -21.68 11.03
N PRO A 66 14.75 -21.08 11.50
CA PRO A 66 13.50 -21.78 11.72
C PRO A 66 12.95 -22.35 10.41
N CYS A 67 12.15 -23.41 10.50
CA CYS A 67 11.54 -23.98 9.30
C CYS A 67 10.51 -23.03 8.69
N THR A 68 10.30 -23.15 7.38
CA THR A 68 9.34 -22.31 6.64
C THR A 68 7.91 -22.40 7.20
N ARG A 69 7.53 -23.54 7.80
CA ARG A 69 6.25 -23.69 8.51
C ARG A 69 6.17 -22.77 9.74
N THR A 70 7.24 -22.67 10.54
CA THR A 70 7.31 -21.75 11.67
C THR A 70 7.16 -20.30 11.19
N ILE A 71 7.91 -19.92 10.16
CA ILE A 71 7.82 -18.58 9.55
C ILE A 71 6.42 -18.27 9.03
N ARG A 72 5.77 -19.21 8.35
CA ARG A 72 4.36 -19.09 7.93
C ARG A 72 3.42 -18.96 9.12
N GLY A 73 3.69 -19.65 10.23
CA GLY A 73 2.98 -19.50 11.48
C GLY A 73 3.00 -18.05 11.97
N TYR A 74 4.17 -17.42 12.00
CA TYR A 74 4.31 -16.01 12.36
C TYR A 74 3.60 -15.06 11.37
N PHE A 75 3.75 -15.27 10.06
CA PHE A 75 2.99 -14.47 9.08
C PHE A 75 1.49 -14.57 9.29
N SER A 76 1.01 -15.73 9.71
CA SER A 76 -0.40 -15.98 9.91
C SER A 76 -0.99 -15.34 11.18
N LEU A 77 -0.14 -14.71 12.02
CA LEU A 77 -0.55 -13.86 13.13
C LEU A 77 -0.84 -12.43 12.67
N ILE A 78 -0.29 -12.03 11.52
CA ILE A 78 -0.52 -10.72 10.93
C ILE A 78 -1.86 -10.77 10.20
N ASN A 79 -2.85 -10.06 10.73
CA ASN A 79 -4.17 -10.00 10.13
C ASN A 79 -4.22 -8.87 9.09
N MET A 80 -4.13 -9.21 7.81
CA MET A 80 -4.25 -8.24 6.72
C MET A 80 -5.70 -8.24 6.22
N LYS A 81 -6.49 -7.27 6.66
CA LYS A 81 -7.86 -7.04 6.19
C LYS A 81 -7.88 -6.02 5.04
N CYS A 82 -8.93 -6.05 4.22
CA CYS A 82 -9.17 -5.01 3.23
C CYS A 82 -9.79 -3.78 3.89
N ASP A 83 -9.01 -2.99 4.60
CA ASP A 83 -9.49 -1.75 5.21
C ASP A 83 -8.30 -0.84 5.56
N PHE A 84 -8.60 0.32 6.14
CA PHE A 84 -7.64 1.10 6.91
C PHE A 84 -7.47 0.48 8.30
N ASP A 85 -6.27 -0.05 8.60
CA ASP A 85 -6.01 -0.75 9.85
C ASP A 85 -5.72 0.23 11.01
N ASN A 86 -6.52 0.16 12.08
CA ASN A 86 -6.35 0.99 13.27
C ASN A 86 -5.06 0.67 14.05
N GLN A 87 -4.65 -0.59 14.15
CA GLN A 87 -3.39 -0.96 14.81
C GLN A 87 -2.20 -0.40 14.03
N PHE A 88 -2.30 -0.46 12.70
CA PHE A 88 -1.31 0.16 11.83
C PHE A 88 -1.29 1.69 11.99
N ALA A 89 -2.45 2.33 12.21
CA ALA A 89 -2.56 3.77 12.42
C ALA A 89 -1.78 4.23 13.66
N GLU A 90 -1.89 3.47 14.76
CA GLU A 90 -1.17 3.75 16.01
C GLU A 90 0.35 3.69 15.80
N LEU A 91 0.84 2.63 15.14
CA LEU A 91 2.26 2.48 14.80
C LEU A 91 2.73 3.61 13.86
N LEU A 92 1.89 4.00 12.89
CA LEU A 92 2.20 5.07 11.96
C LEU A 92 2.28 6.43 12.67
N LYS A 93 1.42 6.67 13.66
CA LYS A 93 1.42 7.88 14.49
C LYS A 93 2.68 7.98 15.35
N GLU A 94 3.13 6.90 15.96
CA GLU A 94 4.42 6.85 16.66
C GLU A 94 5.58 7.17 15.71
N LYS A 95 5.57 6.56 14.51
CA LYS A 95 6.57 6.83 13.48
C LYS A 95 6.57 8.30 13.08
N PHE A 96 5.41 8.91 12.86
CA PHE A 96 5.35 10.34 12.52
C PHE A 96 5.81 11.23 13.67
N THR A 97 5.55 10.86 14.93
CA THR A 97 6.04 11.61 16.10
C THR A 97 7.57 11.76 16.07
N SER A 98 8.29 10.71 15.67
CA SER A 98 9.75 10.73 15.49
C SER A 98 10.25 11.55 14.29
N LYS A 99 9.36 11.90 13.34
CA LYS A 99 9.70 12.60 12.10
C LYS A 99 9.55 14.10 12.24
N LYS A 100 10.39 14.86 11.51
CA LYS A 100 10.27 16.32 11.41
C LYS A 100 8.98 16.71 10.68
N ARG A 101 8.40 17.87 11.00
CA ARG A 101 7.16 18.37 10.38
C ARG A 101 7.16 18.24 8.86
N MET A 102 8.21 18.73 8.18
CA MET A 102 8.32 18.67 6.71
C MET A 102 8.27 17.24 6.14
N GLN A 103 8.79 16.24 6.86
CA GLN A 103 8.79 14.84 6.42
C GLN A 103 7.41 14.18 6.50
N ARG A 104 6.47 14.81 7.21
CA ARG A 104 5.08 14.35 7.34
C ARG A 104 4.19 14.86 6.20
N HIS A 105 4.68 15.83 5.41
CA HIS A 105 3.97 16.35 4.25
C HIS A 105 4.04 15.34 3.11
N GLY A 106 2.90 15.01 2.52
CA GLY A 106 2.83 13.98 1.48
C GLY A 106 1.60 14.10 0.58
N ILE A 107 1.51 13.14 -0.32
CA ILE A 107 0.40 12.94 -1.25
C ILE A 107 -0.13 11.51 -1.14
N LEU A 108 -1.40 11.34 -1.46
CA LEU A 108 -2.06 10.05 -1.56
C LEU A 108 -1.96 9.54 -3.00
N LEU A 109 -1.46 8.33 -3.18
CA LEU A 109 -1.39 7.64 -4.46
C LEU A 109 -2.49 6.59 -4.54
N LEU A 110 -3.14 6.51 -5.69
CA LEU A 110 -4.22 5.58 -6.00
C LEU A 110 -3.88 4.80 -7.26
N ASP A 111 -3.93 3.47 -7.17
CA ASP A 111 -3.83 2.63 -8.36
C ASP A 111 -4.71 1.38 -8.21
N GLU A 112 -5.18 0.86 -9.35
CA GLU A 112 -5.97 -0.36 -9.42
C GLU A 112 -5.18 -1.47 -10.10
N ILE A 113 -5.11 -2.64 -9.46
CA ILE A 113 -4.46 -3.82 -10.00
C ILE A 113 -5.50 -4.87 -10.43
N ASN A 114 -5.26 -5.52 -11.56
CA ASN A 114 -6.08 -6.64 -12.00
C ASN A 114 -5.75 -7.90 -11.19
N LEU A 115 -6.77 -8.53 -10.63
CA LEU A 115 -6.69 -9.76 -9.85
C LEU A 115 -7.22 -10.95 -10.65
N ARG A 116 -6.65 -12.13 -10.41
CA ARG A 116 -7.23 -13.39 -10.89
C ARG A 116 -8.34 -13.80 -9.93
N LYS A 117 -9.54 -14.02 -10.47
CA LYS A 117 -10.68 -14.56 -9.72
C LYS A 117 -10.30 -15.87 -9.05
N SER A 118 -10.44 -15.93 -7.74
CA SER A 118 -10.22 -17.12 -6.93
C SER A 118 -10.95 -16.93 -5.62
N VAL A 119 -11.63 -17.97 -5.14
CA VAL A 119 -12.24 -17.97 -3.81
C VAL A 119 -11.53 -19.03 -2.99
N ALA A 120 -11.03 -18.64 -1.84
CA ALA A 120 -10.39 -19.55 -0.89
C ALA A 120 -11.03 -19.41 0.49
N VAL A 121 -11.20 -20.54 1.17
CA VAL A 121 -11.70 -20.57 2.55
C VAL A 121 -10.53 -20.37 3.49
N CYS A 122 -10.61 -19.37 4.36
CA CYS A 122 -9.71 -19.22 5.47
C CYS A 122 -10.20 -20.12 6.61
N SER A 123 -9.54 -21.26 6.80
CA SER A 123 -9.93 -22.26 7.82
C SER A 123 -9.81 -21.77 9.26
N LYS A 124 -9.08 -20.66 9.49
CA LYS A 124 -8.86 -20.10 10.83
C LYS A 124 -10.08 -19.36 11.39
N ASN A 125 -10.71 -18.55 10.55
CA ASN A 125 -11.83 -17.68 10.92
C ASN A 125 -13.12 -18.08 10.19
N LEU A 126 -13.08 -19.16 9.40
CA LEU A 126 -14.19 -19.67 8.60
C LEU A 126 -14.77 -18.62 7.63
N THR A 127 -13.94 -17.67 7.19
CA THR A 127 -14.34 -16.66 6.21
C THR A 127 -13.91 -17.05 4.80
N TYR A 128 -14.64 -16.54 3.81
CA TYR A 128 -14.23 -16.59 2.42
C TYR A 128 -13.27 -15.43 2.12
N SER A 129 -12.26 -15.70 1.30
CA SER A 129 -11.33 -14.72 0.75
C SER A 129 -11.45 -14.70 -0.77
N GLY A 130 -11.16 -13.54 -1.39
CA GLY A 130 -11.26 -13.34 -2.84
C GLY A 130 -12.64 -12.87 -3.34
N LEU A 131 -13.48 -12.38 -2.43
CA LEU A 131 -14.72 -11.68 -2.73
C LEU A 131 -14.51 -10.15 -2.64
N THR A 132 -15.48 -9.38 -3.12
CA THR A 132 -15.52 -7.92 -2.95
C THR A 132 -15.50 -7.56 -1.46
N ASP A 133 -14.61 -6.64 -1.10
CA ASP A 133 -14.36 -6.20 0.27
C ASP A 133 -13.84 -4.76 0.27
N PHE A 134 -14.68 -3.84 0.74
CA PHE A 134 -14.40 -2.40 0.84
C PHE A 134 -14.12 -1.95 2.29
N GLY A 135 -13.97 -2.88 3.23
CA GLY A 135 -13.78 -2.59 4.65
C GLY A 135 -14.99 -2.90 5.51
N ASP A 136 -14.84 -2.68 6.81
CA ASP A 136 -15.81 -3.10 7.83
C ASP A 136 -17.10 -2.23 7.84
N ASP A 137 -17.08 -1.04 7.23
CA ASP A 137 -18.22 -0.11 7.14
C ASP A 137 -19.16 -0.36 5.95
N ASP A 138 -18.70 -1.08 4.92
CA ASP A 138 -19.45 -1.31 3.68
C ASP A 138 -20.03 -2.73 3.64
N PRO A 139 -21.17 -2.96 2.97
CA PRO A 139 -21.79 -4.28 2.92
C PRO A 139 -20.83 -5.27 2.25
N ARG A 140 -20.38 -6.27 3.03
CA ARG A 140 -19.55 -7.36 2.52
C ARG A 140 -20.32 -8.17 1.47
N ALA A 141 -19.57 -8.75 0.53
CA ALA A 141 -20.11 -9.68 -0.44
C ALA A 141 -20.93 -10.79 0.24
N THR A 142 -22.22 -10.87 -0.09
CA THR A 142 -23.14 -11.90 0.40
C THR A 142 -23.23 -13.11 -0.54
N ASP A 143 -22.77 -12.97 -1.78
CA ASP A 143 -22.80 -14.00 -2.82
C ASP A 143 -21.36 -14.39 -3.24
N ILE A 144 -21.11 -15.70 -3.39
CA ILE A 144 -19.86 -16.26 -3.92
C ILE A 144 -19.58 -15.79 -5.36
N ASN A 145 -20.60 -15.38 -6.11
CA ASN A 145 -20.45 -14.81 -7.44
C ASN A 145 -19.86 -13.40 -7.42
N ASP A 146 -19.74 -12.77 -6.25
CA ASP A 146 -19.14 -11.44 -6.08
C ASP A 146 -17.60 -11.52 -5.92
N GLN A 147 -16.97 -12.27 -6.83
CA GLN A 147 -15.53 -12.48 -6.84
C GLN A 147 -14.80 -11.19 -7.23
N ALA A 148 -13.79 -10.84 -6.44
CA ALA A 148 -12.95 -9.69 -6.71
C ALA A 148 -12.15 -9.90 -8.00
N THR A 149 -12.16 -8.88 -8.86
CA THR A 149 -11.36 -8.83 -10.10
C THR A 149 -10.34 -7.71 -10.09
N HIS A 150 -10.52 -6.72 -9.21
CA HIS A 150 -9.63 -5.58 -9.08
C HIS A 150 -9.27 -5.38 -7.60
N GLY A 151 -8.03 -4.96 -7.36
CA GLY A 151 -7.55 -4.51 -6.06
C GLY A 151 -7.24 -3.02 -6.15
N LEU A 152 -7.93 -2.19 -5.38
CA LEU A 152 -7.57 -0.79 -5.21
C LEU A 152 -6.52 -0.69 -4.12
N VAL A 153 -5.38 -0.06 -4.42
CA VAL A 153 -4.29 0.15 -3.47
C VAL A 153 -4.15 1.64 -3.20
N MET A 154 -4.17 2.01 -1.92
CA MET A 154 -3.92 3.36 -1.46
C MET A 154 -2.57 3.45 -0.76
N MET A 155 -1.72 4.38 -1.20
CA MET A 155 -0.39 4.56 -0.64
C MET A 155 -0.11 6.01 -0.27
N PHE A 156 0.55 6.22 0.86
CA PHE A 156 1.13 7.50 1.24
C PHE A 156 2.53 7.66 0.65
N GLN A 157 2.75 8.77 -0.04
CA GLN A 157 4.05 9.20 -0.52
C GLN A 157 4.45 10.52 0.14
N PRO A 158 5.42 10.52 1.08
CA PRO A 158 5.99 11.75 1.61
C PRO A 158 6.73 12.54 0.51
N LEU A 159 6.70 13.86 0.62
CA LEU A 159 7.40 14.79 -0.29
C LEU A 159 8.85 15.03 0.12
N ALA A 160 9.16 14.96 1.41
CA ALA A 160 10.48 15.24 1.97
C ALA A 160 11.13 14.02 2.63
N ASP A 161 10.73 12.81 2.22
CA ASP A 161 11.30 11.55 2.68
C ASP A 161 11.27 10.50 1.55
N ILE A 162 12.09 9.46 1.66
CA ILE A 162 12.31 8.46 0.61
C ILE A 162 11.76 7.11 1.07
N TYR A 163 10.43 7.04 1.17
CA TYR A 163 9.70 5.79 1.32
C TYR A 163 8.31 5.91 0.70
N THR A 164 7.63 4.79 0.53
CA THR A 164 6.21 4.72 0.17
C THR A 164 5.56 3.75 1.15
N GLN A 165 4.36 4.08 1.61
CA GLN A 165 3.66 3.26 2.60
C GLN A 165 2.25 2.95 2.13
N THR A 166 1.92 1.68 1.97
CA THR A 166 0.53 1.26 1.76
C THR A 166 -0.27 1.51 3.04
N ILE A 167 -1.43 2.15 2.90
CA ILE A 167 -2.31 2.53 4.01
C ILE A 167 -3.63 1.76 4.00
N GLY A 168 -4.01 1.23 2.84
CA GLY A 168 -5.25 0.49 2.66
C GLY A 168 -5.27 -0.25 1.33
N VAL A 169 -5.92 -1.39 1.33
CA VAL A 169 -6.16 -2.22 0.14
C VAL A 169 -7.61 -2.62 0.15
N PHE A 170 -8.28 -2.52 -1.00
CA PHE A 170 -9.69 -2.84 -1.14
C PHE A 170 -9.89 -3.77 -2.33
N ALA A 171 -10.78 -4.74 -2.21
CA ALA A 171 -11.08 -5.72 -3.25
C ALA A 171 -12.43 -5.41 -3.88
N SER A 172 -12.51 -5.42 -5.21
CA SER A 172 -13.73 -5.06 -5.93
C SER A 172 -14.02 -5.94 -7.13
N LYS A 173 -15.30 -6.19 -7.38
CA LYS A 173 -15.79 -6.75 -8.64
C LYS A 173 -15.97 -5.62 -9.66
N ASN A 174 -15.06 -5.62 -10.64
CA ASN A 174 -14.82 -4.54 -11.62
C ASN A 174 -14.14 -3.32 -11.00
N PRO A 175 -13.64 -2.36 -11.82
CA PRO A 175 -13.07 -1.11 -11.32
C PRO A 175 -14.01 -0.42 -10.32
N VAL A 176 -13.43 0.20 -9.30
CA VAL A 176 -14.20 0.80 -8.21
C VAL A 176 -15.04 1.93 -8.79
N LYS A 177 -16.33 1.94 -8.43
CA LYS A 177 -17.25 2.99 -8.89
C LYS A 177 -16.77 4.34 -8.35
N GLY A 178 -16.83 5.38 -9.17
CA GLY A 178 -16.31 6.71 -8.79
C GLY A 178 -16.93 7.30 -7.52
N GLU A 179 -18.16 6.91 -7.14
CA GLU A 179 -18.80 7.31 -5.87
C GLU A 179 -18.13 6.65 -4.67
N GLU A 180 -17.93 5.34 -4.70
CA GLU A 180 -17.24 4.62 -3.63
C GLU A 180 -15.77 5.02 -3.55
N LEU A 181 -15.12 5.21 -4.70
CA LEU A 181 -13.74 5.67 -4.75
C LEU A 181 -13.59 7.06 -4.09
N ALA A 182 -14.52 7.99 -4.32
CA ALA A 182 -14.52 9.29 -3.67
C ALA A 182 -14.62 9.18 -2.14
N LYS A 183 -15.50 8.28 -1.64
CA LYS A 183 -15.61 8.02 -0.19
C LYS A 183 -14.30 7.46 0.37
N LEU A 184 -13.71 6.46 -0.29
CA LEU A 184 -12.45 5.85 0.16
C LEU A 184 -11.31 6.86 0.17
N VAL A 185 -11.23 7.76 -0.82
CA VAL A 185 -10.22 8.83 -0.86
C VAL A 185 -10.38 9.79 0.33
N ILE A 186 -11.61 10.21 0.63
CA ILE A 186 -11.88 11.06 1.80
C ILE A 186 -11.49 10.33 3.09
N LYS A 187 -11.90 9.05 3.25
CA LYS A 187 -11.51 8.22 4.39
C LYS A 187 -10.00 8.10 4.53
N GLY A 188 -9.28 7.86 3.43
CA GLY A 188 -7.82 7.73 3.43
C GLY A 188 -7.08 9.02 3.78
N ILE A 189 -7.57 10.18 3.33
CA ILE A 189 -7.04 11.49 3.73
C ILE A 189 -7.25 11.70 5.23
N THR A 190 -8.47 11.47 5.73
CA THR A 190 -8.80 11.60 7.15
C THR A 190 -7.95 10.68 8.02
N TYR A 191 -7.80 9.41 7.62
CA TYR A 191 -6.99 8.41 8.30
C TYR A 191 -5.53 8.88 8.47
N LEU A 192 -4.93 9.40 7.38
CA LEU A 192 -3.54 9.89 7.41
C LEU A 192 -3.37 11.17 8.22
N GLU A 193 -4.31 12.11 8.15
CA GLU A 193 -4.27 13.35 8.94
C GLU A 193 -4.39 13.07 10.44
N ILE A 194 -5.25 12.12 10.84
CA ILE A 194 -5.36 11.67 12.24
C ILE A 194 -4.05 11.04 12.73
N CYS A 195 -3.32 10.33 11.85
CA CYS A 195 -2.00 9.79 12.18
C CYS A 195 -0.92 10.88 12.31
N GLY A 196 -1.18 12.11 11.87
CA GLY A 196 -0.24 13.23 11.93
C GLY A 196 0.53 13.50 10.63
N ALA A 197 0.08 12.93 9.50
CA ALA A 197 0.54 13.35 8.18
C ALA A 197 -0.16 14.64 7.75
N THR A 198 0.41 15.34 6.76
CA THR A 198 -0.21 16.52 6.14
C THR A 198 -0.33 16.28 4.64
N ILE A 199 -1.56 16.03 4.18
CA ILE A 199 -1.86 15.68 2.80
C ILE A 199 -2.07 16.95 1.98
N HIS A 200 -1.37 17.02 0.85
CA HIS A 200 -1.45 18.14 -0.09
C HIS A 200 -2.16 17.78 -1.39
N GLY A 201 -2.22 16.49 -1.72
CA GLY A 201 -2.80 16.09 -2.98
C GLY A 201 -3.06 14.60 -3.13
N VAL A 202 -3.77 14.28 -4.19
CA VAL A 202 -4.10 12.92 -4.62
C VAL A 202 -3.63 12.72 -6.05
N VAL A 203 -2.94 11.61 -6.31
CA VAL A 203 -2.49 11.19 -7.64
C VAL A 203 -3.27 9.95 -8.04
N ALA A 204 -3.86 9.97 -9.22
CA ALA A 204 -4.45 8.78 -9.84
C ALA A 204 -4.22 8.77 -11.35
N ASP A 205 -4.49 7.64 -11.98
CA ASP A 205 -4.45 7.52 -13.43
C ASP A 205 -5.63 8.26 -14.11
N GLY A 206 -5.63 8.26 -15.44
CA GLY A 206 -6.67 8.89 -16.26
C GLY A 206 -7.90 8.01 -16.54
N ALA A 207 -8.18 6.98 -15.74
CA ALA A 207 -9.32 6.09 -15.97
C ALA A 207 -10.67 6.83 -15.85
N THR A 208 -11.70 6.29 -16.49
CA THR A 208 -13.05 6.87 -16.50
C THR A 208 -13.69 6.92 -15.11
N THR A 209 -13.40 5.94 -14.26
CA THR A 209 -13.81 5.88 -12.86
C THR A 209 -13.19 7.01 -12.05
N ASN A 210 -11.87 7.24 -12.20
CA ASN A 210 -11.14 8.34 -11.59
C ASN A 210 -11.66 9.70 -12.05
N ALA A 211 -11.98 9.85 -13.34
CA ALA A 211 -12.63 11.06 -13.85
C ALA A 211 -14.03 11.31 -13.24
N LYS A 212 -14.80 10.26 -12.95
CA LYS A 212 -16.10 10.38 -12.25
C LYS A 212 -15.89 10.81 -10.79
N MET A 213 -14.92 10.23 -10.09
CA MET A 213 -14.54 10.64 -8.73
C MET A 213 -14.17 12.13 -8.69
N TRP A 214 -13.35 12.62 -9.62
CA TRP A 214 -12.97 14.03 -9.69
C TRP A 214 -14.17 14.97 -9.81
N LYS A 215 -15.15 14.61 -10.64
CA LYS A 215 -16.40 15.40 -10.77
C LYS A 215 -17.18 15.44 -9.45
N ILE A 216 -17.27 14.32 -8.73
CA ILE A 216 -17.97 14.24 -7.44
C ILE A 216 -17.28 15.12 -6.39
N LEU A 217 -15.94 15.18 -6.41
CA LEU A 217 -15.16 16.07 -5.55
C LEU A 217 -15.13 17.53 -6.04
N ASN A 218 -16.00 17.90 -6.98
CA ASN A 218 -16.07 19.24 -7.58
C ASN A 218 -14.75 19.71 -8.23
N VAL A 219 -13.96 18.78 -8.76
CA VAL A 219 -12.77 19.04 -9.57
C VAL A 219 -13.19 19.00 -11.04
N SER A 220 -12.86 20.06 -11.77
CA SER A 220 -13.24 20.21 -13.17
C SER A 220 -12.12 20.85 -13.97
N GLY A 221 -11.84 20.29 -15.15
CA GLY A 221 -10.91 20.86 -16.11
C GLY A 221 -11.68 21.34 -17.34
N SER A 222 -11.90 22.64 -17.45
CA SER A 222 -12.34 23.26 -18.69
C SER A 222 -11.35 24.35 -19.11
N MET A 223 -11.25 24.60 -20.42
CA MET A 223 -10.25 25.52 -20.99
C MET A 223 -10.36 26.95 -20.44
N GLU A 224 -11.55 27.36 -19.99
CA GLU A 224 -11.86 28.70 -19.48
C GLU A 224 -12.01 28.70 -17.93
N ASN A 225 -12.28 27.56 -17.31
CA ASN A 225 -12.42 27.42 -15.86
C ASN A 225 -11.87 26.07 -15.41
N THR A 226 -10.66 26.06 -14.85
CA THR A 226 -10.01 24.87 -14.32
C THR A 226 -9.95 24.96 -12.80
N LYS A 227 -10.62 24.03 -12.13
CA LYS A 227 -10.50 23.79 -10.70
C LYS A 227 -9.81 22.45 -10.48
N THR A 228 -8.54 22.50 -10.06
CA THR A 228 -7.66 21.33 -9.84
C THR A 228 -7.59 20.88 -8.39
N TRP A 229 -8.53 21.31 -7.55
CA TRP A 229 -8.50 21.06 -6.11
C TRP A 229 -9.89 20.94 -5.52
N PHE A 230 -9.98 20.31 -4.36
CA PHE A 230 -11.17 20.28 -3.52
C PHE A 230 -10.81 20.64 -2.07
N THR A 231 -11.81 21.02 -1.28
CA THR A 231 -11.63 21.43 0.12
C THR A 231 -11.21 20.23 0.96
N HIS A 232 -10.24 20.42 1.86
CA HIS A 232 -9.76 19.36 2.74
C HIS A 232 -10.86 18.90 3.70
N PRO A 233 -11.07 17.58 3.92
CA PRO A 233 -12.23 17.07 4.65
C PRO A 233 -12.26 17.40 6.15
N LEU A 234 -11.11 17.79 6.73
CA LEU A 234 -10.99 18.17 8.15
C LEU A 234 -10.66 19.66 8.36
N ASP A 235 -10.43 20.43 7.28
CA ASP A 235 -9.94 21.82 7.39
C ASP A 235 -10.41 22.63 6.17
N ASP A 236 -11.39 23.51 6.37
CA ASP A 236 -12.01 24.27 5.28
C ASP A 236 -11.05 25.29 4.61
N GLU A 237 -9.96 25.66 5.28
CA GLU A 237 -8.96 26.59 4.73
C GLU A 237 -7.95 25.88 3.82
N ARG A 238 -7.80 24.57 3.99
CA ARG A 238 -6.84 23.76 3.23
C ARG A 238 -7.45 23.19 1.96
N LYS A 239 -6.60 23.07 0.95
CA LYS A 239 -6.94 22.52 -0.36
C LYS A 239 -6.16 21.23 -0.60
N ILE A 240 -6.84 20.25 -1.17
CA ILE A 240 -6.23 19.03 -1.70
C ILE A 240 -6.18 19.15 -3.22
N PHE A 241 -4.97 19.14 -3.77
CA PHE A 241 -4.73 19.21 -5.20
C PHE A 241 -4.83 17.84 -5.86
N VAL A 242 -5.41 17.77 -7.05
CA VAL A 242 -5.52 16.54 -7.83
C VAL A 242 -4.49 16.54 -8.95
N PHE A 243 -3.76 15.45 -9.05
CA PHE A 243 -2.74 15.22 -10.07
C PHE A 243 -3.04 13.96 -10.86
N SER A 244 -2.66 13.97 -12.14
CA SER A 244 -2.67 12.77 -12.95
C SER A 244 -1.29 12.11 -12.93
N ASP A 245 -1.24 10.79 -13.07
CA ASP A 245 -0.01 10.07 -13.34
C ASP A 245 0.62 10.54 -14.67
N ILE A 246 1.70 11.31 -14.54
CA ILE A 246 2.41 11.93 -15.66
C ILE A 246 2.94 10.87 -16.65
N PRO A 247 3.67 9.81 -16.23
CA PRO A 247 4.01 8.70 -17.10
C PRO A 247 2.83 8.14 -17.90
N HIS A 248 1.66 7.95 -17.27
CA HIS A 248 0.47 7.48 -17.99
C HIS A 248 -0.02 8.47 -19.04
N VAL A 249 -0.04 9.77 -18.72
CA VAL A 249 -0.37 10.83 -19.68
C VAL A 249 0.59 10.82 -20.88
N ILE A 250 1.90 10.73 -20.63
CA ILE A 250 2.91 10.69 -21.70
C ILE A 250 2.75 9.43 -22.58
N LYS A 251 2.54 8.26 -21.97
CA LYS A 251 2.25 7.01 -22.70
C LYS A 251 1.02 7.17 -23.61
N ASN A 252 -0.05 7.79 -23.11
CA ASN A 252 -1.25 8.04 -23.89
C ASN A 252 -1.00 8.98 -25.08
N ILE A 253 -0.23 10.06 -24.88
CA ILE A 253 0.18 10.97 -25.96
C ILE A 253 1.00 10.22 -27.01
N ARG A 254 2.02 9.46 -26.58
CA ARG A 254 2.86 8.65 -27.47
C ARG A 254 2.04 7.64 -28.28
N ASN A 255 1.18 6.86 -27.63
CA ASN A 255 0.35 5.84 -28.28
C ASN A 255 -0.62 6.49 -29.29
N ARG A 256 -1.13 7.68 -28.99
CA ARG A 256 -1.96 8.46 -29.91
C ARG A 256 -1.18 8.89 -31.14
N LEU A 257 0.01 9.47 -30.97
CA LEU A 257 0.88 9.89 -32.06
C LEU A 257 1.29 8.70 -32.93
N HIS A 258 1.63 7.57 -32.32
CA HIS A 258 1.98 6.36 -33.05
C HIS A 258 0.80 5.82 -33.89
N ASN A 259 -0.38 5.67 -33.27
CA ASN A 259 -1.51 4.99 -33.92
C ASN A 259 -2.31 5.91 -34.86
N LYS A 260 -2.41 7.20 -34.55
CA LYS A 260 -3.28 8.15 -35.27
C LYS A 260 -2.51 9.26 -35.98
N LYS A 261 -1.21 9.39 -35.75
CA LYS A 261 -0.32 10.41 -36.35
C LYS A 261 -0.78 11.87 -36.19
N GLN A 262 -1.74 12.12 -35.30
CA GLN A 262 -2.36 13.42 -35.11
C GLN A 262 -2.77 13.61 -33.65
N LEU A 263 -2.57 14.82 -33.14
CA LEU A 263 -3.12 15.27 -31.86
C LEU A 263 -4.53 15.83 -32.11
N ARG A 264 -5.50 15.44 -31.28
CA ARG A 264 -6.83 16.08 -31.32
C ARG A 264 -6.70 17.48 -30.74
N LYS A 265 -6.76 18.49 -31.61
CA LYS A 265 -7.07 19.86 -31.19
C LYS A 265 -8.58 19.89 -30.90
N PHE A 266 -8.99 20.30 -29.70
CA PHE A 266 -10.40 20.58 -29.44
C PHE A 266 -10.77 21.81 -30.27
N VAL A 267 -11.49 21.61 -31.38
CA VAL A 267 -12.04 22.70 -32.19
C VAL A 267 -13.49 22.89 -31.78
N ARG A 268 -13.82 24.06 -31.22
CA ARG A 268 -15.21 24.48 -30.92
C ARG A 268 -16.01 24.41 -32.24
N SER A 269 -17.03 23.56 -32.32
CA SER A 269 -18.12 23.81 -33.26
C SER A 269 -18.85 25.07 -32.78
N ARG A 270 -18.53 26.23 -33.34
CA ARG A 270 -19.43 27.38 -33.28
C ARG A 270 -20.68 26.97 -34.07
N GLN A 271 -21.75 26.56 -33.38
CA GLN A 271 -23.07 26.67 -33.97
C GLN A 271 -23.35 28.17 -34.07
N SER A 272 -23.01 28.75 -35.21
CA SER A 272 -23.55 30.04 -35.62
C SER A 272 -25.06 29.87 -35.74
N SER A 273 -25.78 30.65 -34.96
CA SER A 273 -27.17 31.01 -35.23
C SER A 273 -27.33 31.28 -36.74
N ARG A 274 -28.11 30.44 -37.41
CA ARG A 274 -28.77 30.83 -38.65
C ARG A 274 -30.20 31.18 -38.29
N ARG A 275 -30.52 32.40 -38.72
CA ARG A 275 -31.80 33.10 -38.66
C ARG A 275 -32.96 32.22 -39.09
#